data_AF-A0A183JMN7-F1
#
_entry.id   AF-A0A183JMN7-F1
#
_cell.length_a   1.000
_cell.length_b   1.000
_cell.length_c   1.000
_cell.angle_alpha   90.00
_cell.angle_beta   90.00
_cell.angle_gamma   90.00
#
_symmetry.space_group_name_H-M   'P 1'
#
loop_
_entity.id
_entity.type
_entity.pdbx_description
1 polymer ?
#
loop_
_entity_poly.entity_id
_entity_poly.type
_entity_poly.pdbx_seq_one_letter_code
_entity_poly.pdbx_strand_id
1 'polypeptide(L)'
;MVTNFTAPDKETGQCFLFHHEVVTFFHEFGHLMHHVCSHTETALFSGTAVETDFVECPSQMLENWVWNVDGLKALLGTNDDPIPKDLLASLINSRIANAGLFYSRQILLASFDQAIHTTNWEEKFGSHVCDAHPDAAWDDIRKAVETAVISASK
;
A
#
# COMPACT_ATOMS: atom_id res chain seq x y z
N MET A 1 -7.44 -14.30 -3.75
CA MET A 1 -6.15 -13.66 -4.12
C MET A 1 -6.06 -13.60 -5.63
N VAL A 2 -5.86 -12.41 -6.18
CA VAL A 2 -5.65 -12.16 -7.61
C VAL A 2 -4.53 -11.13 -7.72
N THR A 3 -3.56 -11.36 -8.60
CA THR A 3 -2.41 -10.46 -8.80
C THR A 3 -2.06 -10.39 -10.29
N ASN A 4 -1.33 -9.34 -10.69
CA ASN A 4 -0.85 -9.13 -12.06
C ASN A 4 0.67 -9.07 -12.10
N PHE A 5 1.32 -10.19 -11.74
CA PHE A 5 2.78 -10.27 -11.74
C PHE A 5 3.35 -10.32 -13.15
N THR A 6 4.63 -9.95 -13.25
CA THR A 6 5.47 -10.16 -14.43
C THR A 6 5.29 -11.59 -14.95
N ALA A 7 4.90 -11.70 -16.22
CA ALA A 7 4.65 -13.00 -16.83
C ALA A 7 5.95 -13.83 -16.87
N PRO A 8 5.86 -15.17 -16.77
CA PRO A 8 7.03 -16.02 -16.96
C PRO A 8 7.69 -15.78 -18.31
N ASP A 9 9.01 -15.90 -18.34
CA ASP A 9 9.80 -15.89 -19.57
C ASP A 9 9.31 -16.98 -20.52
N LYS A 10 9.18 -16.65 -21.81
CA LYS A 10 8.53 -17.52 -22.80
C LYS A 10 9.38 -18.72 -23.19
N GLU A 11 10.71 -18.61 -23.07
CA GLU A 11 11.63 -19.66 -23.49
C GLU A 11 11.97 -20.59 -22.33
N THR A 12 12.29 -20.03 -21.17
CA THR A 12 12.72 -20.75 -19.97
C THR A 12 11.56 -21.14 -19.06
N GLY A 13 10.40 -20.47 -19.18
CA GLY A 13 9.25 -20.65 -18.27
C GLY A 13 9.48 -20.08 -16.86
N GLN A 14 10.62 -19.41 -16.61
CA GLN A 14 10.95 -18.87 -15.30
C GLN A 14 10.23 -17.55 -15.04
N CYS A 15 9.75 -17.35 -13.81
CA CYS A 15 9.16 -16.09 -13.37
C CYS A 15 10.00 -15.50 -12.23
N PHE A 16 10.46 -14.27 -12.43
CA PHE A 16 11.17 -13.50 -11.42
C PHE A 16 10.28 -12.34 -10.99
N LEU A 17 10.11 -12.19 -9.67
CA LEU A 17 9.33 -11.10 -9.10
C LEU A 17 10.26 -9.96 -8.69
N PHE A 18 9.85 -8.73 -9.00
CA PHE A 18 10.41 -7.56 -8.36
C PHE A 18 10.02 -7.54 -6.88
N HIS A 19 10.85 -6.90 -6.04
CA HIS A 19 10.58 -6.85 -4.60
C HIS A 19 9.19 -6.27 -4.26
N HIS A 20 8.74 -5.24 -4.99
CA HIS A 20 7.41 -4.66 -4.78
C HIS A 20 6.27 -5.65 -5.12
N GLU A 21 6.46 -6.57 -6.08
CA GLU A 21 5.50 -7.63 -6.38
C GLU A 21 5.46 -8.66 -5.25
N VAL A 22 6.60 -8.94 -4.61
CA VAL A 22 6.67 -9.79 -3.41
C VAL A 22 5.96 -9.12 -2.22
N VAL A 23 6.11 -7.80 -2.05
CA VAL A 23 5.34 -7.03 -1.06
C VAL A 23 3.84 -7.16 -1.34
N THR A 24 3.40 -6.92 -2.59
CA THR A 24 1.99 -7.10 -2.99
C THR A 24 1.50 -8.53 -2.76
N PHE A 25 2.33 -9.55 -3.03
CA PHE A 25 1.97 -10.93 -2.74
C PHE A 25 1.67 -11.13 -1.26
N PHE A 26 2.52 -10.62 -0.37
CA PHE A 26 2.32 -10.73 1.08
C PHE A 26 1.11 -9.93 1.57
N HIS A 27 0.84 -8.77 0.98
CA HIS A 27 -0.35 -7.99 1.25
C HIS A 27 -1.63 -8.80 0.97
N GLU A 28 -1.76 -9.33 -0.24
CA GLU A 28 -2.93 -10.10 -0.64
C GLU A 28 -3.03 -11.45 0.09
N PHE A 29 -1.89 -12.08 0.37
CA PHE A 29 -1.83 -13.27 1.19
C PHE A 29 -2.30 -13.00 2.62
N GLY A 30 -2.04 -11.80 3.15
CA GLY A 30 -2.56 -11.39 4.45
C GLY A 30 -4.08 -11.34 4.51
N HIS A 31 -4.72 -10.79 3.47
CA HIS A 31 -6.19 -10.85 3.34
C HIS A 31 -6.70 -12.28 3.22
N LEU A 32 -6.00 -13.14 2.46
CA LEU A 32 -6.34 -14.57 2.37
C LEU A 32 -6.26 -15.26 3.73
N MET A 33 -5.21 -15.02 4.50
CA MET A 33 -5.06 -15.59 5.85
C MET A 33 -6.10 -15.04 6.81
N HIS A 34 -6.39 -13.73 6.76
CA HIS A 34 -7.47 -13.13 7.54
C HIS A 34 -8.82 -13.81 7.23
N HIS A 35 -9.07 -14.11 5.96
CA HIS A 35 -10.27 -14.83 5.54
C HIS A 35 -10.31 -16.28 6.05
N VAL A 36 -9.26 -17.07 5.79
CA VAL A 36 -9.22 -18.52 6.06
C VAL A 36 -9.08 -18.83 7.55
N CYS A 37 -8.37 -18.00 8.31
CA CYS A 37 -8.16 -18.22 9.75
C CYS A 37 -9.30 -17.64 10.60
N SER A 38 -10.26 -16.93 10.00
CA SER A 38 -11.43 -16.41 10.70
C SER A 38 -12.31 -17.56 11.18
N HIS A 39 -12.59 -17.59 12.48
CA HIS A 39 -13.46 -18.58 13.12
C HIS A 39 -14.57 -17.84 13.87
N THR A 40 -15.66 -17.56 13.17
CA THR A 40 -16.83 -16.87 13.73
C THR A 40 -18.08 -17.73 13.63
N GLU A 41 -19.03 -17.53 14.54
CA GLU A 41 -20.27 -18.31 14.59
C GLU A 41 -21.28 -17.88 13.51
N THR A 42 -21.15 -16.65 13.01
CA THR A 42 -22.10 -16.07 12.06
C THR A 42 -21.38 -15.58 10.81
N ALA A 43 -21.92 -15.92 9.64
CA ALA A 43 -21.36 -15.51 8.34
C ALA A 43 -21.19 -13.99 8.19
N LEU A 44 -22.02 -13.19 8.87
CA LEU A 44 -21.94 -11.72 8.88
C LEU A 44 -20.58 -11.18 9.36
N PHE A 45 -19.91 -11.91 10.26
CA PHE A 45 -18.61 -11.51 10.84
C PHE A 45 -17.47 -12.38 10.32
N SER A 46 -17.69 -13.16 9.26
CA SER A 46 -16.68 -14.09 8.74
C SER A 46 -15.62 -13.38 7.90
N GLY A 47 -14.40 -13.92 7.96
CA GLY A 47 -13.27 -13.46 7.19
C GLY A 47 -12.89 -12.01 7.45
N THR A 48 -12.87 -11.20 6.40
CA THR A 48 -12.46 -9.79 6.41
C THR A 48 -13.62 -8.83 6.68
N ALA A 49 -14.75 -9.33 7.21
CA ALA A 49 -15.91 -8.52 7.57
C ALA A 49 -15.67 -7.77 8.90
N VAL A 50 -14.74 -6.81 8.85
CA VAL A 50 -14.35 -5.90 9.94
C VAL A 50 -14.54 -4.45 9.51
N GLU A 51 -14.26 -3.50 10.39
CA GLU A 51 -14.27 -2.08 10.05
C GLU A 51 -13.33 -1.77 8.87
N THR A 52 -13.78 -0.94 7.94
CA THR A 52 -13.07 -0.66 6.68
C THR A 52 -11.71 -0.01 6.90
N ASP A 53 -11.53 0.75 7.98
CA ASP A 53 -10.26 1.34 8.38
C ASP A 53 -9.30 0.37 9.10
N PHE A 54 -9.80 -0.81 9.49
CA PHE A 54 -8.98 -1.86 10.12
C PHE A 54 -8.64 -3.01 9.17
N VAL A 55 -9.43 -3.22 8.10
CA VAL A 55 -9.27 -4.40 7.22
C VAL A 55 -7.88 -4.55 6.62
N GLU A 56 -7.18 -3.44 6.37
CA GLU A 56 -5.81 -3.41 5.83
C GLU A 56 -4.71 -3.63 6.88
N CYS A 57 -5.02 -3.56 8.17
CA CYS A 57 -4.01 -3.69 9.22
C CYS A 57 -3.28 -5.06 9.16
N PRO A 58 -3.97 -6.21 9.01
CA PRO A 58 -3.30 -7.51 8.91
C PRO A 58 -2.43 -7.67 7.64
N SER A 59 -2.89 -7.19 6.49
CA SER A 59 -2.16 -7.26 5.21
C SER A 59 -0.89 -6.40 5.28
N GLN A 60 -1.00 -5.15 5.71
CA GLN A 60 0.13 -4.22 5.88
C GLN A 60 1.11 -4.67 6.97
N MET A 61 0.62 -5.32 8.03
CA MET A 61 1.50 -5.94 9.02
C MET A 61 2.40 -6.99 8.35
N LEU A 62 1.83 -7.87 7.52
CA LEU A 62 2.57 -8.94 6.84
C LEU A 62 3.52 -8.45 5.76
N GLU A 63 3.30 -7.27 5.16
CA GLU A 63 4.28 -6.63 4.29
C GLU A 63 5.64 -6.43 4.98
N ASN A 64 5.68 -6.24 6.30
CA ASN A 64 6.95 -6.09 7.03
C ASN A 64 7.82 -7.35 6.99
N TRP A 65 7.23 -8.52 6.74
CA TRP A 65 7.97 -9.78 6.71
C TRP A 65 9.04 -9.80 5.63
N VAL A 66 8.75 -9.20 4.47
CA VAL A 66 9.67 -9.16 3.32
C VAL A 66 10.73 -8.06 3.45
N TRP A 67 10.66 -7.23 4.49
CA TRP A 67 11.69 -6.26 4.85
C TRP A 67 12.59 -6.74 6.00
N ASN A 68 12.36 -7.95 6.49
CA ASN A 68 13.14 -8.58 7.55
C ASN A 68 14.14 -9.59 6.95
N VAL A 69 15.37 -9.62 7.46
CA VAL A 69 16.44 -10.53 7.00
C VAL A 69 16.02 -11.99 7.09
N ASP A 70 15.42 -12.40 8.20
CA ASP A 70 15.03 -13.79 8.42
C ASP A 70 13.81 -14.16 7.57
N GLY A 71 12.88 -13.22 7.39
CA GLY A 71 11.75 -13.39 6.47
C GLY A 71 12.18 -13.58 5.01
N LEU A 72 13.14 -12.77 4.54
CA LEU A 72 13.71 -12.90 3.20
C LEU A 72 14.49 -14.21 3.03
N LYS A 73 15.28 -14.63 4.02
CA LYS A 73 15.97 -15.93 3.99
C LYS A 73 14.98 -17.09 3.93
N ALA A 74 13.88 -17.02 4.69
CA ALA A 74 12.86 -18.06 4.68
C ALA A 74 12.19 -18.21 3.29
N LEU A 75 12.03 -17.12 2.55
CA LEU A 75 11.45 -17.13 1.21
C LEU A 75 12.37 -17.71 0.14
N LEU A 76 13.67 -17.50 0.26
CA LEU A 76 14.65 -17.86 -0.77
C LEU A 76 15.24 -19.27 -0.57
N GLY A 77 14.93 -19.90 0.57
CA GLY A 77 15.42 -21.22 0.92
C GLY A 77 16.88 -21.21 1.37
N THR A 78 17.39 -22.41 1.70
CA THR A 78 18.76 -22.62 2.20
C THR A 78 19.74 -23.01 1.10
N ASN A 79 19.40 -22.82 -0.18
CA ASN A 79 20.31 -23.15 -1.28
C ASN A 79 21.58 -22.30 -1.20
N ASP A 80 22.70 -22.87 -1.63
CA ASP A 80 24.07 -22.39 -1.39
C ASP A 80 24.43 -21.03 -2.05
N ASP A 81 23.48 -20.32 -2.65
CA ASP A 81 23.64 -18.94 -3.14
C ASP A 81 22.90 -17.94 -2.22
N PRO A 82 23.49 -17.57 -1.07
CA PRO A 82 22.93 -16.54 -0.22
C PRO A 82 22.91 -15.21 -1.00
N ILE A 83 21.80 -14.45 -0.88
CA ILE A 83 21.79 -13.04 -1.31
C ILE A 83 23.02 -12.36 -0.69
N PRO A 84 23.88 -11.70 -1.50
CA PRO A 84 25.04 -11.00 -0.99
C PRO A 84 24.63 -10.06 0.15
N LYS A 85 25.36 -10.09 1.28
CA LYS A 85 24.99 -9.32 2.48
C LYS A 85 24.80 -7.84 2.18
N ASP A 86 25.64 -7.28 1.31
CA ASP A 86 25.59 -5.87 0.92
C ASP A 86 24.33 -5.56 0.09
N LEU A 87 23.89 -6.50 -0.75
CA LEU A 87 22.65 -6.37 -1.52
C LEU A 87 21.43 -6.44 -0.61
N LEU A 88 21.41 -7.36 0.36
CA LEU A 88 20.35 -7.47 1.36
C LEU A 88 20.24 -6.19 2.21
N ALA A 89 21.38 -5.68 2.68
CA ALA A 89 21.43 -4.42 3.42
C ALA A 89 20.94 -3.24 2.58
N SER A 90 21.35 -3.17 1.31
CA SER A 90 20.90 -2.14 0.37
C SER A 90 19.39 -2.21 0.12
N LEU A 91 18.84 -3.41 -0.06
CA LEU A 91 17.40 -3.62 -0.18
C LEU A 91 16.67 -3.09 1.04
N ILE A 92 17.03 -3.53 2.25
CA ILE A 92 16.35 -3.11 3.49
C ILE A 92 16.45 -1.60 3.70
N ASN A 93 17.64 -1.01 3.48
CA ASN A 93 17.84 0.43 3.60
C ASN A 93 17.04 1.23 2.57
N SER A 94 16.74 0.66 1.40
CA SER A 94 15.94 1.32 0.37
C SER A 94 14.47 1.51 0.77
N ARG A 95 13.98 0.83 1.80
CA ARG A 95 12.57 0.88 2.24
C ARG A 95 12.05 2.29 2.49
N ILE A 96 12.90 3.17 3.03
CA ILE A 96 12.51 4.54 3.38
C ILE A 96 12.74 5.55 2.24
N ALA A 97 13.33 5.11 1.13
CA ALA A 97 13.57 5.97 -0.02
C ALA A 97 12.23 6.54 -0.51
N ASN A 98 12.15 7.87 -0.63
CA ASN A 98 10.95 8.58 -1.08
C ASN A 98 9.69 8.37 -0.23
N ALA A 99 9.80 7.84 1.00
CA ALA A 99 8.64 7.60 1.87
C ALA A 99 7.80 8.87 2.09
N GLY A 100 8.45 10.04 2.24
CA GLY A 100 7.76 11.32 2.32
C GLY A 100 6.87 11.59 1.11
N LEU A 101 7.40 11.49 -0.11
CA LEU A 101 6.62 11.67 -1.35
C LEU A 101 5.51 10.62 -1.49
N PHE A 102 5.80 9.37 -1.15
CA PHE A 102 4.83 8.28 -1.19
C PHE A 102 3.61 8.58 -0.29
N TYR A 103 3.85 8.88 0.99
CA TYR A 103 2.76 9.17 1.94
C TYR A 103 2.07 10.50 1.63
N SER A 104 2.77 11.48 1.06
CA SER A 104 2.16 12.72 0.58
C SER A 104 1.10 12.44 -0.50
N ARG A 105 1.37 11.53 -1.42
CA ARG A 105 0.38 11.10 -2.41
C ARG A 105 -0.81 10.40 -1.76
N GLN A 106 -0.59 9.58 -0.72
CA GLN A 106 -1.69 8.94 0.01
C GLN A 106 -2.57 9.96 0.75
N ILE A 107 -1.95 10.96 1.39
CA ILE A 107 -2.66 12.07 2.05
C ILE A 107 -3.46 12.88 1.03
N LEU A 108 -2.90 13.16 -0.15
CA LEU A 108 -3.62 13.83 -1.24
C LEU A 108 -4.87 13.06 -1.65
N LEU A 109 -4.75 11.76 -1.90
CA LEU A 109 -5.88 10.93 -2.29
C LEU A 109 -6.95 10.86 -1.19
N ALA A 110 -6.55 10.66 0.07
CA ALA A 110 -7.47 10.61 1.21
C ALA A 110 -8.15 11.96 1.44
N SER A 111 -7.43 13.07 1.33
CA SER A 111 -7.99 14.42 1.48
C SER A 111 -8.96 14.76 0.36
N PHE A 112 -8.63 14.38 -0.89
CA PHE A 112 -9.54 14.53 -2.02
C PHE A 112 -10.81 13.72 -1.84
N ASP A 113 -10.70 12.45 -1.43
CA ASP A 113 -11.84 11.59 -1.11
C ASP A 113 -12.76 12.21 -0.05
N GLN A 114 -12.19 12.70 1.06
CA GLN A 114 -12.97 13.37 2.10
C GLN A 114 -13.60 14.67 1.60
N ALA A 115 -12.89 15.45 0.78
CA ALA A 115 -13.41 16.72 0.28
C ALA A 115 -14.62 16.53 -0.65
N ILE A 116 -14.63 15.50 -1.50
CA ILE A 116 -15.75 15.24 -2.42
C ILE A 116 -16.94 14.56 -1.75
N HIS A 117 -16.73 13.90 -0.60
CA HIS A 117 -17.78 13.23 0.19
C HIS A 117 -18.26 14.04 1.41
N THR A 118 -17.76 15.27 1.60
CA THR A 118 -18.22 16.18 2.65
C THR A 118 -18.76 17.49 2.07
N THR A 119 -19.64 18.17 2.81
CA THR A 119 -20.40 19.31 2.29
C THR A 119 -19.78 20.69 2.58
N ASN A 120 -18.62 20.75 3.25
CA ASN A 120 -18.14 21.96 3.93
C ASN A 120 -16.74 22.44 3.52
N TRP A 121 -16.24 22.05 2.35
CA TRP A 121 -15.00 22.63 1.82
C TRP A 121 -15.27 24.04 1.27
N GLU A 122 -15.26 25.00 2.22
CA GLU A 122 -15.46 26.45 2.11
C GLU A 122 -16.70 26.96 1.34
N GLU A 123 -17.46 27.86 1.97
CA GLU A 123 -18.55 28.70 1.42
C GLU A 123 -18.16 29.52 0.16
N LYS A 124 -16.93 29.41 -0.35
CA LYS A 124 -16.46 30.10 -1.57
C LYS A 124 -17.16 29.64 -2.84
N PHE A 125 -17.74 28.44 -2.87
CA PHE A 125 -18.25 27.84 -4.12
C PHE A 125 -19.75 27.49 -4.11
N GLY A 126 -20.50 27.87 -3.07
CA GLY A 126 -21.91 27.49 -2.97
C GLY A 126 -22.10 25.99 -2.73
N SER A 127 -23.35 25.56 -2.59
CA SER A 127 -23.75 24.21 -2.18
C SER A 127 -23.02 23.11 -2.96
N HIS A 128 -22.36 22.22 -2.20
CA HIS A 128 -21.69 21.00 -2.66
C HIS A 128 -20.51 21.21 -3.64
N VAL A 129 -19.28 21.00 -3.18
CA VAL A 129 -18.06 20.95 -4.02
C VAL A 129 -18.19 19.97 -5.20
N CYS A 130 -19.02 18.95 -5.05
CA CYS A 130 -19.31 17.94 -6.07
C CYS A 130 -20.23 18.41 -7.22
N ASP A 131 -20.92 19.54 -7.11
CA ASP A 131 -21.88 19.96 -8.15
C ASP A 131 -21.26 20.86 -9.24
N ALA A 132 -19.99 21.27 -9.13
CA ALA A 132 -19.39 22.21 -10.10
C ALA A 132 -18.00 21.82 -10.66
N HIS A 133 -16.99 21.47 -9.84
CA HIS A 133 -15.58 21.41 -10.31
C HIS A 133 -14.64 20.46 -9.51
N PRO A 134 -14.66 19.12 -9.75
CA PRO A 134 -13.78 18.16 -9.07
C PRO A 134 -12.28 18.37 -9.41
N ASP A 135 -12.00 18.91 -10.58
CA ASP A 135 -10.66 19.31 -11.03
C ASP A 135 -10.09 20.47 -10.20
N ALA A 136 -10.92 21.47 -9.87
CA ALA A 136 -10.52 22.58 -9.00
C ALA A 136 -10.22 22.09 -7.58
N ALA A 137 -11.07 21.22 -7.03
CA ALA A 137 -10.86 20.62 -5.71
C ALA A 137 -9.55 19.81 -5.66
N TRP A 138 -9.27 19.02 -6.71
CA TRP A 138 -8.01 18.29 -6.84
C TRP A 138 -6.80 19.24 -6.83
N ASP A 139 -6.83 20.31 -7.62
CA ASP A 139 -5.71 21.24 -7.74
C ASP A 139 -5.43 22.01 -6.45
N ASP A 140 -6.46 22.43 -5.73
CA ASP A 140 -6.31 23.14 -4.46
C ASP A 140 -5.74 22.22 -3.37
N ILE A 141 -6.25 20.99 -3.24
CA ILE A 141 -5.77 20.01 -2.27
C ILE A 141 -4.33 19.61 -2.60
N ARG A 142 -4.02 19.38 -3.88
CA ARG A 142 -2.66 19.07 -4.34
C ARG A 142 -1.67 20.17 -3.95
N LYS A 143 -1.99 21.44 -4.22
CA LYS A 143 -1.13 22.58 -3.82
C LYS A 143 -0.94 22.66 -2.31
N ALA A 144 -2.00 22.41 -1.53
CA ALA A 144 -1.93 22.42 -0.07
C ALA A 144 -1.01 21.32 0.46
N VAL A 145 -1.14 20.09 -0.05
CA VAL A 145 -0.27 18.96 0.32
C VAL A 145 1.18 19.22 -0.11
N GLU A 146 1.42 19.65 -1.34
CA GLU A 146 2.76 19.99 -1.83
C GLU A 146 3.44 21.06 -0.94
N THR A 147 2.70 22.10 -0.57
CA THR A 147 3.21 23.17 0.32
C THR A 147 3.57 22.62 1.71
N ALA A 148 2.70 21.79 2.29
CA ALA A 148 2.95 21.17 3.59
C ALA A 148 4.22 20.30 3.57
N VAL A 149 4.40 19.50 2.51
CA VAL A 149 5.56 18.61 2.34
C VAL A 149 6.86 19.39 2.18
N ILE A 150 6.85 20.44 1.36
CA ILE A 150 8.00 21.34 1.18
C ILE A 150 8.36 22.02 2.51
N SER A 151 7.36 22.42 3.30
CA SER A 151 7.60 23.06 4.59
C SER A 151 8.18 22.10 5.64
N ALA A 152 7.73 20.84 5.66
CA ALA A 152 8.21 19.81 6.60
C ALA A 152 9.60 19.27 6.24
N SER A 153 10.10 19.56 5.03
CA SER A 153 11.42 19.12 4.55
C SER A 153 12.55 20.11 4.84
N LYS A 154 12.25 21.24 5.51
CA LYS A 154 13.22 22.25 5.95
C LYS A 154 13.55 22.09 7.43
#